data_AF-A0A2X2BQD5-F1
#
_entry.id   AF-A0A2X2BQD5-F1
#
_cell.length_a   1.000
_cell.length_b   1.000
_cell.length_c   1.000
_cell.angle_alpha   90.00
_cell.angle_beta   90.00
_cell.angle_gamma   90.00
#
_symmetry.space_group_name_H-M   'P 1'
#
loop_
_entity.id
_entity.type
_entity.pdbx_description
1 polymer ?
#
loop_
_entity_poly.entity_id
_entity_poly.type
_entity_poly.pdbx_seq_one_letter_code
_entity_poly.pdbx_strand_id
1 'polypeptide(L)'
;MFSIRLADLAQQLNAQLHGDGDITIAGLASMGLANGEQITFLSDSRYREKLSECQAAAVVLTEADLPFCPVAALVVKNPYLAYAQMAQIMDTTPAPAQDIHPSAVIAADAKLGNNVSIGANAVIESGVELGNNVVIGAGCFIGKKSTYRR
;
A
#
# COMPACT_ATOMS: atom_id res chain seq x y z
N MET A 1 -4.68 13.32 5.21
CA MET A 1 -4.36 13.36 3.77
C MET A 1 -2.89 12.97 3.67
N PHE A 2 -2.57 11.83 3.06
CA PHE A 2 -1.18 11.38 2.96
C PHE A 2 -0.54 12.05 1.74
N SER A 3 0.65 12.62 1.91
CA SER A 3 1.42 13.21 0.82
C SER A 3 2.91 12.98 1.09
N ILE A 4 3.66 12.61 0.07
CA ILE A 4 5.10 12.31 0.17
C ILE A 4 5.85 12.99 -0.98
N ARG A 5 7.07 13.50 -0.73
CA ARG A 5 7.88 14.07 -1.82
C ARG A 5 8.40 12.97 -2.72
N LEU A 6 8.53 13.27 -4.00
CA LEU A 6 9.00 12.32 -5.00
C LEU A 6 10.41 11.80 -4.67
N ALA A 7 11.30 12.64 -4.13
CA ALA A 7 12.63 12.22 -3.67
C ALA A 7 12.57 11.20 -2.52
N ASP A 8 11.67 11.39 -1.55
CA ASP A 8 11.51 10.48 -0.42
C ASP A 8 10.93 9.12 -0.92
N LEU A 9 9.98 9.19 -1.87
CA LEU A 9 9.44 7.99 -2.53
C LEU A 9 10.52 7.25 -3.32
N ALA A 10 11.37 7.97 -4.05
CA ALA A 10 12.48 7.39 -4.80
C ALA A 10 13.46 6.62 -3.90
N GLN A 11 13.78 7.18 -2.73
CA GLN A 11 14.63 6.51 -1.74
C GLN A 11 14.00 5.23 -1.20
N GLN A 12 12.71 5.25 -0.89
CA GLN A 12 12.00 4.06 -0.37
C GLN A 12 11.88 2.94 -1.41
N LEU A 13 11.71 3.30 -2.68
CA LEU A 13 11.63 2.36 -3.80
C LEU A 13 13.00 1.93 -4.33
N ASN A 14 14.08 2.52 -3.81
CA ASN A 14 15.43 2.39 -4.37
C ASN A 14 15.46 2.66 -5.89
N ALA A 15 14.70 3.68 -6.30
CA ALA A 15 14.51 4.12 -7.67
C ALA A 15 15.42 5.29 -7.99
N GLN A 16 15.82 5.40 -9.26
CA GLN A 16 16.59 6.55 -9.72
C GLN A 16 15.62 7.66 -10.13
N LEU A 17 15.69 8.79 -9.42
CA LEU A 17 14.88 9.97 -9.69
C LEU A 17 15.45 10.76 -10.89
N HIS A 18 14.57 11.11 -11.84
CA HIS A 18 14.84 12.02 -12.94
C HIS A 18 13.78 13.12 -12.97
N GLY A 19 14.21 14.37 -12.90
CA GLY A 19 13.31 15.54 -12.85
C GLY A 19 13.31 16.19 -11.46
N ASP A 20 12.20 16.84 -11.12
CA ASP A 20 12.06 17.57 -9.86
C ASP A 20 11.64 16.63 -8.71
N GLY A 21 12.49 16.54 -7.69
CA GLY A 21 12.28 15.69 -6.52
C GLY A 21 11.41 16.32 -5.43
N ASP A 22 11.15 17.63 -5.49
CA ASP A 22 10.33 18.35 -4.52
C ASP A 22 8.83 18.26 -4.84
N ILE A 23 8.48 17.65 -5.98
CA ILE A 23 7.09 17.33 -6.34
C ILE A 23 6.45 16.52 -5.23
N THR A 24 5.27 16.96 -4.78
CA THR A 24 4.49 16.27 -3.76
C THR A 24 3.50 15.31 -4.41
N ILE A 25 3.56 14.05 -4.00
CA ILE A 25 2.69 12.98 -4.47
C ILE A 25 1.63 12.70 -3.40
N ALA A 26 0.36 12.94 -3.74
CA ALA A 26 -0.79 12.78 -2.87
C ALA A 26 -1.61 11.51 -3.15
N GLY A 27 -1.29 10.76 -4.22
CA GLY A 27 -1.94 9.49 -4.49
C GLY A 27 -1.32 8.69 -5.64
N LEU A 28 -1.86 7.49 -5.82
CA LEU A 28 -1.57 6.61 -6.96
C LEU A 28 -2.76 6.60 -7.89
N ALA A 29 -2.50 6.67 -9.18
CA ALA A 29 -3.53 6.52 -10.20
C ALA A 29 -2.98 5.81 -11.43
N SER A 30 -3.87 5.18 -12.19
CA SER A 30 -3.50 4.63 -13.49
C SER A 30 -3.26 5.76 -14.48
N MET A 31 -2.43 5.50 -15.50
CA MET A 31 -1.96 6.52 -16.44
C MET A 31 -3.08 7.31 -17.13
N GLY A 32 -4.28 6.73 -17.31
CA GLY A 32 -5.43 7.41 -17.93
C GLY A 32 -6.27 8.28 -16.98
N LEU A 33 -6.05 8.20 -15.67
CA LEU A 33 -6.79 8.94 -14.64
C LEU A 33 -5.89 9.82 -13.76
N ALA A 34 -4.57 9.65 -13.86
CA ALA A 34 -3.61 10.34 -13.02
C ALA A 34 -3.58 11.84 -13.33
N ASN A 35 -3.65 12.64 -12.26
CA ASN A 35 -3.54 14.08 -12.28
C ASN A 35 -2.16 14.57 -11.80
N GLY A 36 -1.95 15.88 -11.81
CA GLY A 36 -0.66 16.52 -11.46
C GLY A 36 -0.24 16.40 -9.99
N GLU A 37 -1.00 15.69 -9.15
CA GLU A 37 -0.66 15.37 -7.76
C GLU A 37 -0.48 13.86 -7.53
N GLN A 38 -0.63 13.04 -8.58
CA GLN A 38 -0.60 11.59 -8.48
C GLN A 38 0.58 11.00 -9.25
N ILE A 39 1.07 9.86 -8.77
CA ILE A 39 2.09 9.06 -9.47
C ILE A 39 1.42 7.89 -10.20
N THR A 40 1.87 7.62 -11.42
CA THR A 40 1.47 6.45 -12.21
C THR A 40 2.68 5.56 -12.49
N PHE A 41 2.45 4.39 -13.07
CA PHE A 41 3.51 3.50 -13.55
C PHE A 41 3.26 3.10 -15.01
N LEU A 42 4.33 2.78 -15.70
CA LEU A 42 4.33 2.17 -17.01
C LEU A 42 4.81 0.71 -16.89
N SER A 43 3.88 -0.24 -16.94
CA SER A 43 4.23 -1.67 -16.90
C SER A 43 4.59 -2.26 -18.26
N ASP A 44 4.11 -1.66 -19.34
CA ASP A 44 4.24 -2.23 -20.67
C ASP A 44 4.64 -1.14 -21.68
N SER A 45 5.74 -1.39 -22.37
CA SER A 45 6.34 -0.49 -23.34
C SER A 45 5.43 -0.20 -24.54
N ARG A 46 4.36 -0.97 -24.74
CA ARG A 46 3.32 -0.67 -25.73
C ARG A 46 2.51 0.60 -25.43
N TYR A 47 2.49 1.04 -24.17
CA TYR A 47 1.78 2.26 -23.79
C TYR A 47 2.68 3.49 -23.73
N ARG A 48 3.91 3.42 -24.27
CA ARG A 48 4.83 4.57 -24.39
C ARG A 48 4.19 5.76 -25.09
N GLU A 49 3.39 5.52 -26.13
CA GLU A 49 2.71 6.58 -26.88
C GLU A 49 1.72 7.37 -26.02
N LYS A 50 1.22 6.79 -24.92
CA LYS A 50 0.33 7.47 -23.98
C LYS A 50 1.08 8.28 -22.91
N LEU A 51 2.41 8.14 -22.81
CA LEU A 51 3.22 8.95 -21.88
C LEU A 51 3.15 10.44 -22.24
N SER A 52 3.06 10.76 -23.53
CA SER A 52 2.97 12.15 -24.01
C SER A 52 1.68 12.86 -23.58
N GLU A 53 0.60 12.09 -23.36
CA GLU A 53 -0.70 12.60 -22.90
C GLU A 53 -0.85 12.50 -21.37
N CYS A 54 0.15 11.95 -20.67
CA CYS A 54 0.06 11.72 -19.24
C CYS A 54 0.15 13.03 -18.46
N GLN A 55 -0.86 13.28 -17.62
CA GLN A 55 -0.93 14.45 -16.74
C GLN A 55 -0.51 14.13 -15.30
N ALA A 56 0.15 12.99 -15.08
CA ALA A 56 0.64 12.60 -13.76
C ALA A 56 1.76 13.53 -13.28
N ALA A 57 1.88 13.68 -11.96
CA ALA A 57 3.00 14.38 -11.33
C ALA A 57 4.34 13.69 -11.63
N ALA A 58 4.32 12.35 -11.62
CA ALA A 58 5.48 11.52 -11.92
C ALA A 58 5.07 10.15 -12.50
N VAL A 59 6.02 9.49 -13.17
CA VAL A 59 5.84 8.16 -13.77
C VAL A 59 6.94 7.19 -13.32
N VAL A 60 6.55 6.01 -12.85
CA VAL A 60 7.48 4.90 -12.59
C VAL A 60 7.65 4.07 -13.86
N LEU A 61 8.89 3.95 -14.35
CA LEU A 61 9.18 3.33 -15.64
C LEU A 61 10.57 2.67 -15.65
N THR A 62 10.90 1.98 -16.74
CA THR A 62 12.24 1.42 -16.94
C THR A 62 13.17 2.40 -17.65
N GLU A 63 14.48 2.23 -17.54
CA GLU A 63 15.46 3.11 -18.18
C GLU A 63 15.25 3.25 -19.70
N ALA A 64 14.74 2.21 -20.35
CA ALA A 64 14.43 2.21 -21.79
C ALA A 64 13.28 3.15 -22.18
N ASP A 65 12.41 3.51 -21.24
CA ASP A 65 11.23 4.35 -21.46
C ASP A 65 11.47 5.81 -21.05
N LEU A 66 12.55 6.08 -20.32
CA LEU A 66 12.90 7.41 -19.80
C LEU A 66 12.94 8.52 -20.87
N PRO A 67 13.49 8.30 -22.08
CA PRO A 67 13.54 9.34 -23.12
C PRO A 67 12.16 9.80 -23.62
N PHE A 68 11.11 9.02 -23.36
CA PHE A 68 9.75 9.28 -23.82
C PHE A 68 8.86 9.90 -22.75
N CYS A 69 9.40 10.11 -21.53
CA CYS A 69 8.65 10.65 -20.41
C CYS A 69 8.72 12.18 -20.39
N PRO A 70 7.58 12.90 -20.51
CA PRO A 70 7.57 14.37 -20.49
C PRO A 70 7.57 14.96 -19.06
N VAL A 71 7.33 14.14 -18.04
CA VAL A 71 7.25 14.54 -16.62
C VAL A 71 8.35 13.88 -15.79
N ALA A 72 8.40 14.16 -14.49
CA ALA A 72 9.35 13.51 -13.58
C ALA A 72 9.20 11.99 -13.61
N ALA A 73 10.32 11.27 -13.56
CA ALA A 73 10.35 9.82 -13.69
C ALA A 73 11.12 9.17 -12.55
N LEU A 74 10.61 8.02 -12.10
CA LEU A 74 11.33 7.11 -11.22
C LEU A 74 11.71 5.87 -12.02
N VAL A 75 13.00 5.74 -12.29
CA VAL A 75 13.56 4.62 -13.04
C VAL A 75 13.78 3.45 -12.09
N VAL A 76 13.12 2.33 -12.40
CA VAL A 76 13.21 1.08 -11.66
C VAL A 76 13.42 -0.10 -12.59
N LYS A 77 14.01 -1.18 -12.07
CA LYS A 77 14.15 -2.45 -12.82
C LYS A 77 12.82 -3.17 -13.03
N ASN A 78 11.89 -3.04 -12.08
CA ASN A 78 10.59 -3.70 -12.12
C ASN A 78 9.48 -2.72 -11.71
N PRO A 79 8.81 -2.07 -12.69
CA PRO A 79 7.73 -1.12 -12.44
C PRO A 79 6.57 -1.71 -11.64
N TYR A 80 6.26 -3.00 -11.84
CA TYR A 80 5.17 -3.67 -11.14
C TYR A 80 5.46 -3.85 -9.64
N LEU A 81 6.70 -4.23 -9.32
CA LEU A 81 7.13 -4.34 -7.92
C LEU A 81 7.16 -2.97 -7.23
N ALA A 82 7.68 -1.96 -7.92
CA ALA A 82 7.66 -0.60 -7.41
C ALA A 82 6.22 -0.11 -7.18
N TYR A 83 5.29 -0.41 -8.08
CA TYR A 83 3.87 -0.11 -7.89
C TYR A 83 3.28 -0.80 -6.65
N ALA A 84 3.55 -2.09 -6.45
CA ALA A 84 3.08 -2.79 -5.25
C ALA A 84 3.64 -2.17 -3.95
N GLN A 85 4.91 -1.78 -3.95
CA GLN A 85 5.53 -1.09 -2.81
C GLN A 85 4.92 0.30 -2.58
N MET A 86 4.73 1.10 -3.64
CA MET A 86 4.05 2.39 -3.52
C MET A 86 2.63 2.24 -3.00
N ALA A 87 1.87 1.26 -3.51
CA ALA A 87 0.52 0.98 -3.06
C ALA A 87 0.47 0.65 -1.57
N GLN A 88 1.50 -0.01 -1.02
CA GLN A 88 1.63 -0.25 0.41
C GLN A 88 2.04 1.00 1.20
N ILE A 89 2.99 1.80 0.69
CA ILE A 89 3.44 3.04 1.34
C ILE A 89 2.30 4.06 1.43
N MET A 90 1.51 4.14 0.38
CA MET A 90 0.39 5.06 0.25
C MET A 90 -0.94 4.41 0.64
N ASP A 91 -0.90 3.21 1.22
CA ASP A 91 -2.09 2.53 1.71
C ASP A 91 -2.65 3.30 2.90
N THR A 92 -3.70 4.07 2.63
CA THR A 92 -4.48 4.78 3.63
C THR A 92 -5.68 3.97 4.10
N THR A 93 -5.80 2.70 3.66
CA THR A 93 -6.87 1.81 4.11
C THR A 93 -6.77 1.69 5.63
N PRO A 94 -7.77 2.16 6.39
CA PRO A 94 -7.75 2.02 7.83
C PRO A 94 -7.68 0.54 8.17
N ALA A 95 -6.78 0.19 9.11
CA ALA A 95 -6.71 -1.18 9.60
C ALA A 95 -8.12 -1.62 10.06
N PRO A 96 -8.56 -2.86 9.75
CA PRO A 96 -9.90 -3.34 10.10
C PRO A 96 -10.24 -3.21 11.59
N ALA A 97 -9.21 -3.18 12.43
CA ALA A 97 -9.27 -2.79 13.82
C ALA A 97 -7.92 -2.21 14.24
N GLN A 98 -7.96 -1.27 15.18
CA GLN A 98 -6.79 -0.80 15.92
C GLN A 98 -7.04 -1.19 17.38
N ASP A 99 -6.12 -1.96 17.95
CA ASP A 99 -6.23 -2.54 19.29
C ASP A 99 -7.41 -3.51 19.46
N ILE A 100 -7.65 -3.96 20.70
CA ILE A 100 -8.77 -4.82 21.07
C ILE A 100 -9.94 -3.93 21.49
N HIS A 101 -11.03 -3.95 20.72
CA HIS A 101 -12.23 -3.18 21.04
C HIS A 101 -12.89 -3.71 22.32
N PRO A 102 -13.37 -2.84 23.23
CA PRO A 102 -13.96 -3.27 24.51
C PRO A 102 -15.24 -4.11 24.37
N SER A 103 -15.91 -4.06 23.21
CA SER A 103 -17.07 -4.91 22.92
C SER A 103 -16.72 -6.28 22.32
N ALA A 104 -15.44 -6.58 22.11
CA ALA A 104 -15.01 -7.90 21.67
C ALA A 104 -15.17 -8.92 22.81
N VAL A 105 -15.71 -10.09 22.49
CA VAL A 105 -15.86 -11.20 23.43
C VAL A 105 -14.75 -12.19 23.18
N ILE A 106 -13.82 -12.32 24.13
CA ILE A 106 -12.64 -13.16 24.01
C ILE A 106 -12.66 -14.22 25.11
N ALA A 107 -12.56 -15.49 24.73
CA ALA A 107 -12.41 -16.57 25.69
C ALA A 107 -11.10 -16.43 26.50
N ALA A 108 -11.16 -16.69 27.81
CA ALA A 108 -10.03 -16.48 28.72
C ALA A 108 -8.80 -17.36 28.42
N ASP A 109 -8.99 -18.46 27.69
CA ASP A 109 -7.94 -19.38 27.27
C ASP A 109 -7.44 -19.13 25.84
N ALA A 110 -7.97 -18.09 25.15
CA ALA A 110 -7.47 -17.68 23.85
C ALA A 110 -6.05 -17.11 23.98
N LYS A 111 -5.16 -17.51 23.06
CA LYS A 111 -3.79 -17.01 23.01
C LYS A 111 -3.68 -15.92 21.95
N LEU A 112 -3.27 -14.74 22.38
CA LEU A 112 -3.05 -13.58 21.50
C LEU A 112 -1.54 -13.30 21.41
N GLY A 113 -1.04 -13.18 20.19
CA GLY A 113 0.30 -12.72 19.90
C GLY A 113 0.45 -11.22 20.14
N ASN A 114 1.61 -10.69 19.76
CA ASN A 114 1.90 -9.27 19.85
C ASN A 114 1.20 -8.48 18.73
N ASN A 115 0.74 -7.27 19.03
CA ASN A 115 0.11 -6.37 18.05
C ASN A 115 -1.14 -6.98 17.36
N VAL A 116 -1.97 -7.70 18.13
CA VAL A 116 -3.24 -8.24 17.64
C VAL A 116 -4.34 -7.19 17.77
N SER A 117 -5.08 -6.95 16.68
CA SER A 117 -6.22 -6.05 16.68
C SER A 117 -7.52 -6.83 16.55
N ILE A 118 -8.53 -6.49 17.35
CA ILE A 118 -9.83 -7.17 17.37
C ILE A 118 -10.94 -6.11 17.31
N GLY A 119 -11.73 -6.14 16.24
CA GLY A 119 -12.79 -5.19 15.98
C GLY A 119 -14.01 -5.36 16.89
N ALA A 120 -14.90 -4.36 16.87
CA ALA A 120 -16.11 -4.35 17.68
C ALA A 120 -16.98 -5.58 17.45
N ASN A 121 -17.49 -6.17 18.54
CA ASN A 121 -18.40 -7.32 18.54
C ASN A 121 -17.82 -8.58 17.88
N ALA A 122 -16.50 -8.68 17.73
CA ALA A 122 -15.87 -9.93 17.36
C ALA A 122 -15.98 -10.94 18.52
N VAL A 123 -16.14 -12.22 18.19
CA VAL A 123 -16.26 -13.33 19.15
C VAL A 123 -15.13 -14.31 18.91
N ILE A 124 -14.26 -14.47 19.90
CA ILE A 124 -13.12 -15.39 19.90
C ILE A 124 -13.41 -16.53 20.88
N GLU A 125 -13.61 -17.73 20.34
CA GLU A 125 -13.92 -18.92 21.13
C GLU A 125 -12.70 -19.54 21.84
N SER A 126 -12.98 -20.49 22.72
CA SER A 126 -11.96 -21.20 23.50
C SER A 126 -10.96 -21.99 22.64
N GLY A 127 -9.70 -21.94 23.06
CA GLY A 127 -8.58 -22.60 22.39
C GLY A 127 -8.11 -21.93 21.10
N VAL A 128 -8.56 -20.71 20.79
CA VAL A 128 -8.09 -19.97 19.62
C VAL A 128 -6.68 -19.44 19.85
N GLU A 129 -5.84 -19.51 18.81
CA GLU A 129 -4.49 -18.95 18.81
C GLU A 129 -4.36 -17.93 17.67
N LEU A 130 -4.19 -16.66 18.03
CA LEU A 130 -3.93 -15.56 17.10
C LEU A 130 -2.44 -15.21 17.16
N GLY A 131 -1.74 -15.31 16.03
CA GLY A 131 -0.34 -14.95 15.89
C GLY A 131 -0.07 -13.44 15.95
N ASN A 132 1.19 -13.06 15.83
CA ASN A 132 1.60 -11.65 15.85
C ASN A 132 0.99 -10.88 14.67
N ASN A 133 0.60 -9.63 14.87
CA ASN A 133 0.00 -8.77 13.84
C ASN A 133 -1.32 -9.27 13.25
N VAL A 134 -2.00 -10.25 13.86
CA VAL A 134 -3.31 -10.70 13.37
C VAL A 134 -4.37 -9.60 13.58
N VAL A 135 -5.20 -9.37 12.58
CA VAL A 135 -6.30 -8.40 12.65
C VAL A 135 -7.61 -9.11 12.41
N ILE A 136 -8.51 -9.06 13.40
CA ILE A 136 -9.87 -9.57 13.34
C ILE A 136 -10.82 -8.39 13.13
N GLY A 137 -11.62 -8.43 12.06
CA GLY A 137 -12.59 -7.38 11.77
C GLY A 137 -13.78 -7.36 12.74
N ALA A 138 -14.53 -6.26 12.72
CA ALA A 138 -15.75 -6.14 13.51
C ALA A 138 -16.80 -7.20 13.12
N GLY A 139 -17.45 -7.80 14.11
CA GLY A 139 -18.49 -8.83 13.93
C GLY A 139 -17.99 -10.19 13.45
N CYS A 140 -16.66 -10.42 13.38
CA CYS A 140 -16.12 -11.73 13.03
C CYS A 140 -16.33 -12.75 14.17
N PHE A 141 -16.65 -13.99 13.80
CA PHE A 141 -16.74 -15.13 14.71
C PHE A 141 -15.60 -16.11 14.44
N ILE A 142 -14.74 -16.34 15.42
CA ILE A 142 -13.64 -17.30 15.34
C ILE A 142 -14.00 -18.52 16.18
N GLY A 143 -14.17 -19.67 15.52
CA GLY A 143 -14.57 -20.93 16.15
C GLY A 143 -13.48 -21.58 17.00
N LYS A 144 -13.90 -22.48 17.89
CA LYS A 144 -13.04 -23.19 18.86
C LYS A 144 -11.81 -23.83 18.21
N LYS A 145 -10.67 -23.76 18.90
CA LYS A 145 -9.39 -24.40 18.49
C LYS A 145 -8.87 -23.99 17.11
N SER A 146 -9.21 -22.78 16.65
CA SER A 146 -8.71 -22.24 15.39
C SER A 146 -7.38 -21.52 15.59
N THR A 147 -6.44 -21.72 14.66
CA THR A 147 -5.12 -21.09 14.74
C THR A 147 -4.87 -20.24 13.51
N TYR A 148 -4.60 -18.94 13.71
CA TYR A 148 -4.23 -18.00 12.66
C TYR A 148 -2.79 -17.56 12.88
N ARG A 149 -1.92 -17.83 11.90
CA ARG A 149 -0.52 -17.42 11.91
C ARG A 149 -0.31 -16.38 10.81
N ARG A 150 0.25 -15.23 11.19
CA ARG A 150 0.66 -14.16 10.27
C ARG A 150 2.17 -13.99 10.39
#